data_AF-A0A7S2VFE8-F1
#
_entry.id   AF-A0A7S2VFE8-F1
#
_cell.length_a   1.000
_cell.length_b   1.000
_cell.length_c   1.000
_cell.angle_alpha   90.00
_cell.angle_beta   90.00
_cell.angle_gamma   90.00
#
_symmetry.space_group_name_H-M   'P 1'
#
loop_
_entity.id
_entity.type
_entity.pdbx_description
1 polymer ?
#
loop_
_entity_poly.entity_id
_entity_poly.type
_entity_poly.pdbx_seq_one_letter_code
_entity_poly.pdbx_strand_id
1 'polypeptide(L)'
;WAYVVAIQPGTKPLILQAVWWALTLGLIVALALTGCRDPGILYRHAQPPPQHENSWRWSDHSQTYRPRGAHFDADTAVVVEEFDHTCPWTGTAIGKKNMTAFQTFVCLVFICLIMNIFLITGAV
;
A
#
# COMPACT_ATOMS: atom_id res chain seq x y z
N TRP A 1 12.18 8.38 -26.71
CA TRP A 1 13.34 8.00 -27.55
C TRP A 1 14.59 7.70 -26.74
N ALA A 2 15.12 8.63 -25.91
CA ALA A 2 16.29 8.35 -25.06
C ALA A 2 16.11 7.17 -24.07
N TYR A 3 14.92 7.03 -23.48
CA TYR A 3 14.60 5.95 -22.53
C TYR A 3 14.61 4.56 -23.16
N VAL A 4 14.17 4.45 -24.41
CA VAL A 4 14.14 3.18 -25.14
C VAL A 4 15.56 2.74 -25.49
N VAL A 5 16.42 3.68 -25.89
CA VAL A 5 17.84 3.43 -26.22
C VAL A 5 18.65 3.00 -24.99
N ALA A 6 18.41 3.60 -23.83
CA ALA A 6 19.11 3.28 -22.58
C ALA A 6 18.85 1.85 -22.06
N ILE A 7 17.75 1.21 -22.48
CA ILE A 7 17.29 -0.09 -21.97
C ILE A 7 17.39 -1.19 -23.05
N GLN A 8 17.89 -0.90 -24.27
CA GLN A 8 17.94 -1.90 -25.33
C GLN A 8 18.85 -3.09 -25.00
N PRO A 9 18.45 -4.33 -25.35
CA PRO A 9 19.35 -5.49 -25.37
C PRO A 9 20.59 -5.16 -26.22
N GLY A 10 21.78 -5.21 -25.60
CA GLY A 10 23.06 -4.88 -26.24
C GLY A 10 23.79 -3.66 -25.66
N THR A 11 23.10 -2.74 -24.98
CA THR A 11 23.75 -1.61 -24.27
C THR A 11 23.99 -1.88 -22.79
N LYS A 12 23.20 -2.78 -22.18
CA LYS A 12 23.27 -3.15 -20.76
C LYS A 12 23.23 -4.67 -20.56
N PRO A 13 23.81 -5.20 -19.47
CA PRO A 13 23.79 -6.63 -19.16
C PRO A 13 22.35 -7.19 -19.07
N LEU A 14 22.09 -8.36 -19.64
CA LEU A 14 20.76 -8.99 -19.61
C LEU A 14 20.23 -9.23 -18.19
N ILE A 15 21.12 -9.57 -17.26
CA ILE A 15 20.74 -9.76 -15.85
C ILE A 15 20.17 -8.48 -15.23
N LEU A 16 20.73 -7.32 -15.59
CA LEU A 16 20.26 -6.03 -15.10
C LEU A 16 18.87 -5.71 -15.65
N GLN A 17 18.64 -6.00 -16.92
CA GLN A 17 17.31 -5.84 -17.55
C GLN A 17 16.28 -6.79 -16.93
N ALA A 18 16.66 -8.04 -16.67
CA ALA A 18 15.79 -9.03 -16.03
C ALA A 18 15.41 -8.62 -14.59
N VAL A 19 16.39 -8.13 -13.81
CA VAL A 19 16.14 -7.60 -12.46
C VAL A 19 15.20 -6.41 -12.51
N TRP A 20 15.39 -5.48 -13.46
CA TRP A 20 14.50 -4.33 -13.63
C TRP A 20 13.06 -4.73 -13.95
N TRP A 21 12.86 -5.68 -14.88
CA TRP A 21 11.53 -6.22 -15.19
C TRP A 21 10.89 -6.89 -13.98
N ALA A 22 11.65 -7.68 -13.22
CA ALA A 22 11.16 -8.35 -12.02
C ALA A 22 10.74 -7.34 -10.94
N LEU A 23 11.55 -6.31 -10.69
CA LEU A 23 11.24 -5.24 -9.74
C LEU A 23 10.01 -4.44 -10.18
N THR A 24 9.89 -4.14 -11.47
CA THR A 24 8.73 -3.43 -12.03
C THR A 24 7.45 -4.25 -11.90
N LEU A 25 7.50 -5.55 -12.21
CA LEU A 25 6.37 -6.45 -12.01
C LEU A 25 6.00 -6.55 -10.51
N GLY A 26 7.00 -6.69 -9.64
CA GLY A 26 6.81 -6.70 -8.19
C GLY A 26 6.16 -5.42 -7.68
N LEU A 27 6.56 -4.26 -8.20
CA LEU A 27 5.98 -2.97 -7.87
C LEU A 27 4.50 -2.90 -8.27
N ILE A 28 4.15 -3.34 -9.48
CA ILE A 28 2.77 -3.40 -9.96
C ILE A 28 1.92 -4.32 -9.07
N VAL A 29 2.45 -5.50 -8.72
CA VAL A 29 1.77 -6.45 -7.82
C VAL A 29 1.58 -5.83 -6.43
N ALA A 30 2.62 -5.21 -5.86
CA ALA A 30 2.52 -4.58 -4.55
C ALA A 30 1.50 -3.42 -4.52
N LEU A 31 1.44 -2.62 -5.59
CA LEU A 31 0.41 -1.59 -5.76
C LEU A 31 -0.98 -2.21 -5.82
N ALA A 32 -1.20 -3.24 -6.64
CA ALA A 32 -2.48 -3.93 -6.74
C ALA A 32 -2.90 -4.55 -5.40
N LEU A 33 -1.97 -5.17 -4.67
CA LEU A 33 -2.21 -5.73 -3.34
C LEU A 33 -2.51 -4.67 -2.27
N THR A 34 -2.05 -3.44 -2.47
CA THR A 34 -2.34 -2.30 -1.60
C THR A 34 -3.73 -1.74 -1.91
N GLY A 35 -3.99 -1.41 -3.19
CA GLY A 35 -5.19 -0.71 -3.66
C GLY A 35 -6.44 -1.58 -3.79
N CYS A 36 -6.28 -2.88 -4.04
CA CYS A 36 -7.41 -3.79 -4.30
C CYS A 36 -7.71 -4.75 -3.13
N ARG A 37 -7.09 -4.56 -1.96
CA ARG A 37 -7.35 -5.35 -0.76
C ARG A 37 -8.18 -4.54 0.23
N ASP A 38 -9.11 -5.20 0.92
CA ASP A 38 -9.79 -4.64 2.09
C ASP A 38 -8.73 -4.13 3.10
N PRO A 39 -8.70 -2.82 3.43
CA PRO A 39 -7.73 -2.26 4.36
C PRO A 39 -7.99 -2.65 5.82
N GLY A 40 -9.16 -3.23 6.10
CA GLY A 40 -9.61 -3.56 7.45
C GLY A 40 -10.92 -2.89 7.80
N ILE A 41 -11.86 -2.82 6.86
CA ILE A 41 -13.18 -2.22 7.09
C ILE A 41 -13.91 -2.98 8.19
N LEU A 42 -14.35 -2.25 9.22
CA LEU A 42 -15.16 -2.76 10.30
C LEU A 42 -16.64 -2.50 10.04
N TYR A 43 -17.43 -3.56 10.20
CA TYR A 43 -18.89 -3.45 10.17
C TYR A 43 -19.42 -2.80 11.45
N ARG A 44 -20.68 -2.39 11.42
CA ARG A 44 -21.33 -1.73 12.56
C ARG A 44 -21.59 -2.73 13.69
N HIS A 45 -21.19 -2.37 14.89
CA HIS A 45 -21.40 -3.11 16.13
C HIS A 45 -22.26 -2.28 17.09
N ALA A 46 -23.43 -2.80 17.46
CA ALA A 46 -24.32 -2.19 18.44
C ALA A 46 -23.84 -2.37 19.89
N GLN A 47 -23.03 -3.40 20.14
CA GLN A 47 -22.41 -3.71 21.43
C GLN A 47 -21.00 -4.25 21.20
N PRO A 48 -20.07 -4.08 22.15
CA PRO A 48 -18.74 -4.66 22.05
C PRO A 48 -18.81 -6.20 22.18
N PRO A 49 -17.87 -6.95 21.58
CA PRO A 49 -17.79 -8.40 21.79
C PRO A 49 -17.56 -8.73 23.29
N PRO A 50 -18.19 -9.78 23.86
CA PRO A 50 -18.10 -10.09 25.29
C PRO A 50 -16.67 -10.28 25.82
N GLN A 51 -15.77 -10.77 24.97
CA GLN A 51 -14.37 -11.03 25.31
C GLN A 51 -13.50 -9.76 25.32
N HIS A 52 -14.03 -8.64 24.80
CA HIS A 52 -13.31 -7.42 24.49
C HIS A 52 -14.04 -6.15 24.95
N GLU A 53 -14.95 -6.28 25.92
CA GLU A 53 -15.76 -5.17 26.45
C GLU A 53 -14.91 -3.96 26.89
N ASN A 54 -13.74 -4.21 27.49
CA ASN A 54 -12.84 -3.16 27.98
C ASN A 54 -11.94 -2.53 26.89
N SER A 55 -11.83 -3.14 25.71
CA SER A 55 -10.96 -2.65 24.63
C SER A 55 -11.72 -1.92 23.53
N TRP A 56 -13.05 -2.06 23.49
CA TRP A 56 -13.91 -1.38 22.52
C TRP A 56 -14.53 -0.12 23.12
N ARG A 57 -14.81 0.87 22.27
CA ARG A 57 -15.42 2.14 22.66
C ARG A 57 -16.51 2.52 21.68
N TRP A 58 -17.60 3.09 22.20
CA TRP A 58 -18.63 3.70 21.37
C TRP A 58 -18.08 4.96 20.69
N SER A 59 -18.53 5.20 19.46
CA SER A 59 -18.16 6.36 18.67
C SER A 59 -19.42 7.00 18.11
N ASP A 60 -19.79 8.19 18.59
CA ASP A 60 -20.98 8.90 18.11
C ASP A 60 -20.87 9.28 16.64
N HIS A 61 -19.67 9.58 16.14
CA HIS A 61 -19.48 9.97 14.74
C HIS A 61 -19.88 8.87 13.75
N SER A 62 -19.50 7.63 14.04
CA SER A 62 -19.77 6.46 13.18
C SER A 62 -20.92 5.59 13.67
N GLN A 63 -21.51 5.94 14.83
CA GLN A 63 -22.64 5.24 15.45
C GLN A 63 -22.40 3.73 15.57
N THR A 64 -21.21 3.37 16.05
CA THR A 64 -20.75 1.98 16.25
C THR A 64 -19.76 1.88 17.40
N TYR A 65 -19.72 0.72 18.05
CA TYR A 65 -18.55 0.32 18.82
C TYR A 65 -17.38 0.00 17.88
N ARG A 66 -16.17 0.38 18.27
CA ARG A 66 -14.92 0.08 17.55
C ARG A 66 -13.79 -0.27 18.53
N PRO A 67 -12.82 -1.11 18.15
CA PRO A 67 -11.63 -1.35 18.94
C PRO A 67 -10.71 -0.12 18.95
N ARG A 68 -9.74 -0.09 19.86
CA ARG A 68 -8.67 0.92 19.83
C ARG A 68 -7.90 0.86 18.51
N GLY A 69 -7.50 2.02 18.00
CA GLY A 69 -6.77 2.15 16.74
C GLY A 69 -7.62 2.04 15.49
N ALA A 70 -8.87 1.57 15.56
CA ALA A 70 -9.78 1.72 14.43
C ALA A 70 -10.28 3.17 14.37
N HIS A 71 -10.38 3.80 13.20
CA HIS A 71 -10.90 5.16 13.03
C HIS A 71 -11.90 5.25 11.89
N PHE A 72 -12.84 6.19 12.01
CA PHE A 72 -13.73 6.54 10.91
C PHE A 72 -12.94 7.39 9.91
N ASP A 73 -12.88 6.91 8.67
CA ASP A 73 -12.36 7.63 7.53
C ASP A 73 -13.47 8.46 6.89
N ALA A 74 -13.28 9.78 6.86
CA ALA A 74 -14.25 10.70 6.29
C ALA A 74 -14.29 10.63 4.75
N ASP A 75 -13.19 10.23 4.11
CA ASP A 75 -13.09 10.20 2.64
C ASP A 75 -13.87 9.02 2.06
N THR A 76 -13.85 7.87 2.74
CA THR A 76 -14.56 6.66 2.29
C THR A 76 -15.83 6.36 3.10
N ALA A 77 -16.10 7.13 4.16
CA ALA A 77 -17.25 6.98 5.06
C ALA A 77 -17.35 5.59 5.73
N VAL A 78 -16.22 4.97 6.05
CA VAL A 78 -16.15 3.67 6.75
C VAL A 78 -15.25 3.73 7.97
N VAL A 79 -15.40 2.78 8.89
CA VAL A 79 -14.43 2.60 9.99
C VAL A 79 -13.39 1.58 9.54
N VAL A 80 -12.11 1.91 9.65
CA VAL A 80 -10.99 1.02 9.28
C VAL A 80 -10.20 0.67 10.53
N GLU A 81 -9.86 -0.60 10.69
CA GLU A 81 -9.02 -1.12 11.78
C GLU A 81 -7.56 -0.67 11.62
N GLU A 82 -6.96 -0.17 12.70
CA GLU A 82 -5.61 0.42 12.70
C GLU A 82 -5.42 1.40 11.54
N PHE A 83 -6.41 2.30 11.38
CA PHE A 83 -6.43 3.28 10.30
C PHE A 83 -5.22 4.21 10.42
N ASP A 84 -4.48 4.33 9.32
CA ASP A 84 -3.36 5.24 9.20
C ASP A 84 -3.80 6.50 8.44
N HIS A 85 -4.14 6.36 7.16
CA HIS A 85 -4.62 7.46 6.32
C HIS A 85 -5.32 6.95 5.05
N THR A 86 -6.02 7.85 4.36
CA THR A 86 -6.48 7.61 2.99
C THR A 86 -5.42 8.09 2.00
N CYS A 87 -4.93 7.18 1.18
CA CYS A 87 -3.81 7.44 0.29
C CYS A 87 -4.33 7.72 -1.12
N PRO A 88 -4.31 8.98 -1.61
CA PRO A 88 -4.83 9.32 -2.93
C PRO A 88 -4.04 8.65 -4.06
N TRP A 89 -2.79 8.29 -3.80
CA TRP A 89 -1.90 7.64 -4.78
C TRP A 89 -2.18 6.16 -4.99
N THR A 90 -2.71 5.48 -3.98
CA THR A 90 -3.07 4.06 -4.05
C THR A 90 -4.56 3.84 -4.25
N GLY A 91 -5.37 4.90 -4.08
CA GLY A 91 -6.81 4.88 -4.31
C GLY A 91 -7.61 4.17 -3.22
N THR A 92 -7.04 4.00 -2.01
CA THR A 92 -7.68 3.31 -0.89
C THR A 92 -7.24 3.89 0.46
N ALA A 93 -8.02 3.59 1.50
CA ALA A 93 -7.56 3.69 2.88
C ALA A 93 -6.39 2.71 3.14
N ILE A 94 -5.45 3.13 3.99
CA ILE A 94 -4.35 2.31 4.51
C ILE A 94 -4.69 1.97 5.96
N GLY A 95 -4.73 0.68 6.26
CA GLY A 95 -5.05 0.17 7.58
C GLY A 95 -4.41 -1.19 7.81
N LYS A 96 -4.83 -1.87 8.87
CA LYS A 96 -4.23 -3.12 9.34
C LYS A 96 -3.99 -4.16 8.25
N LYS A 97 -4.99 -4.42 7.41
CA LYS A 97 -4.99 -5.57 6.50
C LYS A 97 -4.20 -5.32 5.21
N ASN A 98 -3.91 -4.07 4.85
CA ASN A 98 -3.09 -3.73 3.68
C ASN A 98 -1.76 -3.03 4.03
N MET A 99 -1.47 -2.75 5.31
CA MET A 99 -0.24 -2.08 5.75
C MET A 99 1.04 -2.73 5.23
N THR A 100 1.16 -4.07 5.33
CA THR A 100 2.37 -4.78 4.84
C THR A 100 2.53 -4.65 3.32
N ALA A 101 1.43 -4.68 2.57
CA ALA A 101 1.46 -4.47 1.12
C ALA A 101 1.87 -3.02 0.79
N PHE A 102 1.33 -2.05 1.52
CA PHE A 102 1.68 -0.64 1.37
C PHE A 102 3.17 -0.37 1.66
N GLN A 103 3.71 -0.92 2.75
CA GLN A 103 5.13 -0.79 3.09
C GLN A 103 6.02 -1.44 2.01
N THR A 104 5.64 -2.62 1.52
CA THR A 104 6.35 -3.29 0.42
C THR A 104 6.31 -2.44 -0.86
N PHE A 105 5.16 -1.86 -1.19
CA PHE A 105 5.00 -0.93 -2.31
C PHE A 105 5.94 0.28 -2.18
N VAL A 106 5.94 0.96 -1.03
CA VAL A 106 6.81 2.13 -0.79
C VAL A 106 8.29 1.75 -0.90
N CYS A 107 8.72 0.63 -0.30
CA CYS A 107 10.10 0.15 -0.44
C CYS A 107 10.46 -0.15 -1.90
N LEU A 108 9.58 -0.82 -2.64
CA LEU A 108 9.81 -1.12 -4.06
C LEU A 108 9.85 0.15 -4.93
N VAL A 109 9.07 1.18 -4.61
CA VAL A 109 9.17 2.49 -5.30
C VAL A 109 10.59 3.04 -5.20
N PHE A 110 11.17 3.10 -4.00
CA PHE A 110 12.53 3.62 -3.82
C PHE A 110 13.58 2.75 -4.52
N ILE A 111 13.48 1.41 -4.40
CA ILE A 111 14.39 0.48 -5.08
C ILE A 111 14.31 0.65 -6.61
N CYS A 112 13.10 0.74 -7.16
CA CYS A 112 12.89 0.93 -8.59
C CYS A 112 13.42 2.29 -9.06
N LEU A 113 13.22 3.36 -8.29
CA LEU A 113 13.75 4.69 -8.61
C LEU A 113 15.29 4.69 -8.66
N ILE A 114 15.94 4.08 -7.66
CA ILE A 114 17.40 3.93 -7.62
C ILE A 114 17.88 3.13 -8.83
N MET A 115 17.24 2.00 -9.13
CA MET A 115 17.56 1.18 -10.30
C MET A 115 17.39 1.95 -11.62
N ASN A 116 16.32 2.74 -11.75
CA ASN A 116 16.08 3.58 -12.92
C ASN A 116 17.17 4.64 -13.09
N ILE A 117 17.61 5.28 -12.00
CA ILE A 117 18.72 6.24 -12.04
C ILE A 117 19.98 5.54 -12.58
N PHE A 118 20.34 4.37 -12.04
CA PHE A 118 21.51 3.61 -12.51
C PHE A 118 21.42 3.21 -14.00
N LEU A 119 20.24 2.79 -14.45
CA LEU A 119 19.99 2.41 -15.83
C LEU A 119 20.12 3.59 -16.80
N ILE A 120 19.59 4.75 -16.43
CA ILE A 120 19.53 5.93 -17.30
C ILE A 120 20.88 6.69 -17.31
N THR A 121 21.51 6.88 -16.14
CA THR A 121 22.74 7.69 -16.02
C THR A 121 23.99 6.93 -16.46
N GLY A 122 23.89 5.62 -16.64
CA GLY A 122 24.97 4.83 -17.21
C GLY A 122 26.18 4.69 -16.30
N ALA A 123 25.99 4.55 -14.98
CA ALA A 123 27.06 4.15 -14.05
C ALA A 123 27.56 2.69 -14.26
N VAL A 124 27.45 2.20 -15.50
CA VAL A 124 28.00 0.95 -16.04
C VAL A 124 28.46 1.23 -17.46
#